data_AF-A0A7W6ZT97-F1
#
_entry.id   AF-A0A7W6ZT97-F1
#
_cell.length_a   1.000
_cell.length_b   1.000
_cell.length_c   1.000
_cell.angle_alpha   90.00
_cell.angle_beta   90.00
_cell.angle_gamma   90.00
#
_symmetry.space_group_name_H-M   'P 1'
#
loop_
_entity.id
_entity.type
_entity.pdbx_description
1 polymer ?
#
loop_
_entity_poly.entity_id
_entity_poly.type
_entity_poly.pdbx_seq_one_letter_code
_entity_poly.pdbx_strand_id
1 'polypeptide(L)'
;MSPALKASVEIDPDVNERLEKLAASRHRQPDRLLNEAVRQYVEREEKRDSLLQDVRRSLDDYQATGLHVTGDEVIAWLETWGDEDEKAPPECHR
;
A
#
# COMPACT_ATOMS: atom_id res chain seq x y z
N MET A 1 -11.85 20.04 6.17
CA MET A 1 -10.66 19.44 6.81
C MET A 1 -11.06 19.06 8.22
N SER A 2 -10.89 17.79 8.59
CA SER A 2 -11.09 17.35 9.99
C SER A 2 -10.03 18.03 10.88
N PRO A 3 -10.38 18.42 12.12
CA PRO A 3 -9.42 19.07 13.02
C PRO A 3 -8.30 18.10 13.42
N ALA A 4 -7.11 18.65 13.69
CA ALA A 4 -5.98 17.85 14.19
C ALA A 4 -6.32 17.25 15.56
N LEU A 5 -6.19 15.93 15.68
CA LEU A 5 -6.35 15.22 16.95
C LEU A 5 -5.13 15.52 17.84
N LYS A 6 -5.38 16.04 19.05
CA LYS A 6 -4.37 16.11 20.12
C LYS A 6 -4.65 14.99 21.10
N ALA A 7 -3.82 13.96 21.09
CA ALA A 7 -3.92 12.82 22.00
C ALA A 7 -2.62 12.66 22.78
N SER A 8 -2.73 12.25 24.04
CA SER A 8 -1.60 11.72 24.80
C SER A 8 -1.57 10.22 24.56
N VAL A 9 -0.46 9.71 24.04
CA VAL A 9 -0.29 8.29 23.72
C VAL A 9 0.84 7.75 24.58
N GLU A 10 0.59 6.62 25.24
CA GLU A 10 1.64 5.88 25.94
C GLU A 10 2.44 5.08 24.91
N ILE A 11 3.76 5.32 24.90
CA ILE A 11 4.70 4.60 24.04
C ILE A 11 5.49 3.67 24.94
N ASP A 12 5.64 2.42 24.50
CA ASP A 12 6.48 1.43 25.19
C ASP A 12 7.88 2.02 25.46
N PRO A 13 8.43 1.87 26.69
CA PRO A 13 9.71 2.49 27.05
C PRO A 13 10.88 2.13 26.12
N ASP A 14 10.98 0.88 25.63
CA ASP A 14 12.04 0.48 24.68
C ASP A 14 11.89 1.24 23.36
N VAL A 15 10.65 1.35 22.88
CA VAL A 15 10.33 2.07 21.64
C VAL A 15 10.61 3.57 21.80
N ASN A 16 10.27 4.16 22.94
CA ASN A 16 10.55 5.57 23.22
C ASN A 16 12.06 5.86 23.23
N GLU A 17 12.86 5.02 23.90
CA GLU A 17 14.32 5.18 23.92
C GLU A 17 14.91 5.11 22.50
N ARG A 18 14.43 4.17 21.68
CA ARG A 18 14.86 4.03 20.28
C ARG A 18 14.41 5.21 19.42
N LEU A 19 13.21 5.73 19.65
CA LEU A 19 12.69 6.91 18.96
C LEU A 19 13.54 8.15 19.28
N GLU A 20 13.88 8.37 20.55
CA GLU A 20 14.72 9.50 20.97
C GLU A 20 16.13 9.43 20.36
N LYS A 21 16.75 8.25 20.39
CA LYS A 21 18.06 8.03 19.72
C LYS A 21 17.97 8.32 18.22
N LEU A 22 16.90 7.85 17.57
CA LEU A 22 16.68 8.09 16.14
C LEU A 22 16.47 9.58 15.85
N ALA A 23 15.68 10.27 16.66
CA ALA A 23 15.43 11.70 16.56
C ALA A 23 16.72 12.50 16.71
N ALA A 24 17.53 12.19 17.72
CA ALA A 24 18.83 12.80 17.96
C ALA A 24 19.79 12.60 16.78
N SER A 25 19.91 11.36 16.27
CA SER A 25 20.78 11.05 15.12
C SER A 25 20.39 11.78 13.83
N ARG A 26 19.09 12.11 13.68
CA ARG A 26 18.54 12.81 12.51
C ARG A 26 18.38 14.31 12.72
N HIS A 27 18.78 14.85 13.88
CA HIS A 27 18.54 16.24 14.28
C HIS A 27 17.06 16.66 14.14
N ARG A 28 16.15 15.76 14.51
CA ARG A 28 14.69 16.00 14.48
C ARG A 28 14.10 15.89 15.88
N GLN A 29 12.93 16.47 16.07
CA GLN A 29 12.18 16.29 17.32
C GLN A 29 11.42 14.95 17.31
N PRO A 30 11.35 14.22 18.43
CA PRO A 30 10.66 12.93 18.52
C PRO A 30 9.18 12.97 18.10
N ASP A 31 8.47 14.05 18.44
CA ASP A 31 7.06 14.27 18.11
C ASP A 31 6.81 14.31 16.58
N ARG A 32 7.75 14.89 15.82
CA ARG A 32 7.67 14.89 14.35
C ARG A 32 7.84 13.49 13.77
N LEU A 33 8.76 12.71 14.32
CA LEU A 33 8.95 11.32 13.89
C LEU A 33 7.74 10.45 14.26
N LEU A 34 7.12 10.70 15.41
CA LEU A 34 5.88 10.02 15.80
C LEU A 34 4.73 10.32 14.83
N ASN A 35 4.51 11.60 14.52
CA ASN A 35 3.49 12.02 13.55
C ASN A 35 3.76 11.43 12.15
N GLU A 36 5.03 11.41 11.74
CA GLU A 36 5.43 10.80 10.48
C GLU A 36 5.15 9.29 10.46
N ALA A 37 5.45 8.58 11.55
CA ALA A 37 5.17 7.15 11.68
C ALA A 37 3.67 6.84 11.64
N VAL A 38 2.85 7.64 12.32
CA VAL A 38 1.38 7.50 12.26
C VAL A 38 0.86 7.71 10.84
N ARG A 39 1.35 8.75 10.15
CA ARG A 39 0.97 8.99 8.74
C ARG A 39 1.36 7.83 7.85
N GLN A 40 2.60 7.34 7.95
CA GLN A 40 3.07 6.20 7.15
C GLN A 40 2.26 4.93 7.42
N TYR A 41 1.85 4.71 8.67
CA TYR A 41 0.98 3.60 9.04
C TYR A 41 -0.37 3.73 8.34
N VAL A 42 -1.05 4.88 8.47
CA VAL A 42 -2.36 5.12 7.86
C VAL A 42 -2.29 4.95 6.34
N GLU A 43 -1.32 5.57 5.67
CA GLU A 43 -1.15 5.44 4.22
C GLU A 43 -0.93 3.97 3.79
N ARG A 44 -0.24 3.17 4.61
CA ARG A 44 -0.04 1.73 4.32
C ARG A 44 -1.33 0.94 4.48
N GLU A 45 -2.09 1.20 5.54
CA GLU A 45 -3.37 0.52 5.77
C GLU A 45 -4.39 0.89 4.69
N GLU A 46 -4.47 2.16 4.28
CA GLU A 46 -5.34 2.60 3.18
C GLU A 46 -4.99 1.92 1.85
N LYS A 47 -3.70 1.79 1.52
CA LYS A 47 -3.26 1.06 0.32
C LYS A 47 -3.62 -0.42 0.40
N ARG A 48 -3.48 -1.03 1.58
CA ARG A 48 -3.84 -2.44 1.79
C ARG A 48 -5.34 -2.64 1.63
N ASP A 49 -6.15 -1.75 2.19
CA ASP A 49 -7.61 -1.82 2.07
C ASP A 49 -8.07 -1.61 0.62
N SER A 50 -7.45 -0.67 -0.11
CA SER A 50 -7.71 -0.49 -1.55
C SER A 50 -7.42 -1.77 -2.33
N LEU A 51 -6.25 -2.39 -2.11
CA LEU A 51 -5.88 -3.64 -2.77
C LEU A 51 -6.88 -4.76 -2.47
N LEU A 52 -7.31 -4.90 -1.21
CA LEU A 52 -8.31 -5.89 -0.81
C LEU A 52 -9.68 -5.63 -1.44
N GLN A 53 -10.07 -4.37 -1.58
CA GLN A 53 -11.31 -3.99 -2.26
C GLN A 53 -11.25 -4.31 -3.75
N ASP A 54 -10.13 -4.05 -4.41
CA ASP A 54 -9.94 -4.35 -5.84
C ASP A 54 -9.96 -5.86 -6.08
N VAL A 55 -9.26 -6.64 -5.24
CA VAL A 55 -9.29 -8.12 -5.32
C VAL A 55 -10.70 -8.67 -5.14
N ARG A 56 -11.46 -8.15 -4.17
CA ARG A 56 -12.86 -8.56 -3.96
C ARG A 56 -13.71 -8.25 -5.19
N ARG A 57 -13.58 -7.05 -5.75
CA ARG A 57 -14.31 -6.66 -6.96
C ARG A 57 -13.99 -7.59 -8.14
N SER A 58 -12.71 -7.84 -8.40
CA SER A 58 -12.30 -8.76 -9.47
C SER A 58 -12.81 -10.19 -9.25
N LEU A 59 -12.85 -10.66 -8.00
CA LEU A 59 -13.42 -11.97 -7.68
C LEU A 59 -14.93 -12.02 -7.91
N ASP A 60 -15.66 -10.99 -7.47
CA ASP A 60 -17.11 -10.89 -7.67
C ASP A 60 -17.45 -10.83 -9.17
N ASP A 61 -16.69 -10.06 -9.95
CA ASP A 61 -16.85 -9.95 -11.41
C ASP A 61 -16.58 -11.30 -12.11
N TYR A 62 -15.53 -12.01 -11.71
CA TYR A 62 -15.23 -13.35 -12.23
C TYR A 62 -16.34 -14.35 -11.88
N GLN A 63 -16.82 -14.36 -10.63
CA GLN A 63 -17.92 -15.24 -10.21
C GLN A 63 -19.21 -14.97 -10.99
N ALA A 64 -19.49 -13.71 -11.33
CA ALA A 64 -20.68 -13.32 -12.07
C ALA A 64 -20.58 -13.61 -13.58
N THR A 65 -19.41 -13.40 -14.20
CA THR A 65 -19.25 -13.39 -15.66
C THR A 65 -18.51 -14.62 -16.22
N GLY A 66 -17.66 -15.24 -15.39
CA GLY A 66 -16.66 -16.23 -15.78
C GLY A 66 -15.45 -15.65 -16.53
N LEU A 67 -15.40 -14.33 -16.75
CA LEU A 67 -14.35 -13.69 -17.53
C LEU A 67 -13.06 -13.59 -16.72
N HIS A 68 -11.97 -14.08 -17.29
CA HIS A 68 -10.65 -14.11 -16.71
C HIS A 68 -9.57 -13.97 -17.79
N VAL A 69 -8.34 -13.74 -17.36
CA VAL A 69 -7.15 -13.90 -18.19
C VAL A 69 -6.33 -15.02 -17.56
N THR A 70 -5.73 -15.88 -18.38
CA THR A 70 -4.88 -16.96 -17.90
C THR A 70 -3.51 -16.46 -17.44
N GLY A 71 -2.82 -17.25 -16.61
CA GLY A 71 -1.47 -16.90 -16.16
C GLY A 71 -0.48 -16.76 -17.32
N ASP A 72 -0.59 -17.62 -18.33
CA ASP A 72 0.30 -17.61 -19.50
C ASP A 72 0.12 -16.34 -20.34
N GLU A 73 -1.10 -15.84 -20.51
CA GLU A 73 -1.36 -14.58 -21.20
C GLU A 73 -0.81 -13.38 -20.45
N VAL A 74 -0.93 -13.37 -19.12
CA VAL A 74 -0.35 -12.32 -18.28
C VAL A 74 1.18 -12.34 -18.40
N ILE A 75 1.81 -13.52 -18.31
CA ILE A 75 3.26 -13.67 -18.44
C ILE A 75 3.71 -13.19 -19.82
N ALA A 76 3.08 -13.66 -20.90
CA ALA A 76 3.41 -13.27 -22.27
C ALA A 76 3.24 -11.75 -22.50
N TRP A 77 2.29 -11.10 -21.82
CA TRP A 77 2.14 -9.65 -21.84
C TRP A 77 3.26 -8.94 -21.06
N LEU A 78 3.55 -9.38 -19.83
CA LEU A 78 4.62 -8.81 -19.00
C LEU A 78 6.00 -8.93 -19.64
N GLU A 79 6.24 -9.99 -20.41
CA GLU A 79 7.49 -10.18 -21.17
C GLU A 79 7.71 -9.13 -22.27
N THR A 80 6.65 -8.43 -22.70
CA THR A 80 6.79 -7.34 -23.70
C THR A 80 7.08 -5.97 -23.08
N TRP A 81 7.03 -5.85 -21.75
CA TRP A 81 7.23 -4.57 -21.08
C TRP A 81 8.67 -4.08 -21.19
N GLY A 82 8.83 -2.82 -21.59
CA GLY A 82 10.15 -2.20 -21.75
C GLY A 82 10.83 -2.46 -23.11
N ASP A 83 10.18 -3.17 -24.02
CA ASP A 83 10.58 -3.30 -25.43
C ASP A 83 9.84 -2.31 -26.33
N GLU A 84 10.33 -2.09 -27.56
CA GLU A 84 9.64 -1.24 -28.55
C GLU A 84 8.26 -1.80 -28.97
N ASP A 85 8.05 -3.10 -28.76
CA ASP A 85 6.83 -3.84 -29.11
C ASP A 85 5.93 -4.13 -27.88
N GLU A 86 5.97 -3.28 -26.84
CA GLU A 86 5.12 -3.42 -25.65
C GLU A 86 3.64 -3.54 -26.01
N LYS A 87 3.00 -4.63 -25.58
CA LYS A 87 1.61 -4.95 -25.93
C LYS A 87 0.61 -4.35 -24.94
N ALA A 88 -0.60 -4.12 -25.42
CA ALA A 88 -1.74 -3.80 -24.56
C ALA A 88 -2.07 -4.97 -23.61
N PRO A 89 -2.64 -4.69 -22.41
CA PRO A 89 -3.08 -5.73 -21.51
C PRO A 89 -4.09 -6.67 -22.19
N PRO A 90 -4.02 -7.99 -21.91
CA PRO A 90 -4.96 -8.97 -22.45
C PRO A 90 -6.39 -8.69 -21.98
N GLU A 91 -7.37 -8.90 -22.87
CA GLU A 91 -8.78 -8.78 -22.53
C GLU A 91 -9.28 -10.04 -21.81
N CYS A 92 -10.13 -9.86 -20.79
CA CYS A 92 -10.72 -11.00 -20.09
C CYS A 92 -11.66 -11.79 -21.02
N HIS A 93 -11.55 -13.11 -21.00
CA HIS A 93 -12.35 -14.05 -21.77
C HIS A 93 -12.84 -15.22 -20.88
N ARG A 94 -13.71 -16.08 -21.42
CA ARG A 94 -14.16 -17.30 -20.72
C ARG A 94 -13.23 -18.47 -20.94
#